data_AF-A0A8T1AMK6-F1
#
_entry.id   AF-A0A8T1AMK6-F1
#
_cell.length_a   1.000
_cell.length_b   1.000
_cell.length_c   1.000
_cell.angle_alpha   90.00
_cell.angle_beta   90.00
_cell.angle_gamma   90.00
#
_symmetry.space_group_name_H-M   'P 1'
#
loop_
_entity.id
_entity.type
_entity.pdbx_description
1 polymer ?
#
loop_
_entity_poly.entity_id
_entity_poly.type
_entity_poly.pdbx_seq_one_letter_code
_entity_poly.pdbx_strand_id
1 'polypeptide(L)'
;MLWEWLVMPQGLSNSPATFNRLVTQLFRPLRAYAQTYFDDIFVHSRAEDGKTAMEGHLGHLRRVLEVMRANKLYANIDQCVFASPEIKVLGCFVSNVGVRADPEKVNAVAAWSTPRS
;
A
#
# COMPACT_ATOMS: atom_id res chain seq x y z
N MET A 1 39.02 -5.80 -4.07
CA MET A 1 38.15 -6.00 -2.88
C MET A 1 36.74 -6.21 -3.39
N LEU A 2 36.09 -7.32 -3.01
CA LEU A 2 34.72 -7.62 -3.41
C LEU A 2 33.78 -7.13 -2.30
N TRP A 3 32.69 -6.47 -2.66
CA TRP A 3 31.67 -6.00 -1.72
C TRP A 3 30.47 -6.94 -1.74
N GLU A 4 29.80 -7.08 -0.58
CA GLU A 4 28.58 -7.88 -0.43
C GLU A 4 27.44 -7.06 0.19
N TRP A 5 26.21 -7.49 -0.06
CA TRP A 5 25.01 -6.81 0.40
C TRP A 5 24.58 -7.31 1.79
N LEU A 6 24.39 -6.40 2.74
CA LEU A 6 23.87 -6.71 4.08
C LEU A 6 22.35 -6.66 4.19
N VAL A 7 21.70 -6.10 3.18
CA VAL A 7 20.24 -6.03 3.02
C VAL A 7 19.88 -6.55 1.65
N MET A 8 18.62 -6.96 1.48
CA MET A 8 18.11 -7.41 0.19
C MET A 8 18.25 -6.30 -0.87
N PRO A 9 19.10 -6.47 -1.90
CA PRO A 9 19.28 -5.46 -2.93
C PRO A 9 18.10 -5.43 -3.90
N GLN A 10 17.96 -4.30 -4.59
CA GLN A 10 17.05 -4.18 -5.73
C GLN A 10 17.57 -5.02 -6.91
N GLY A 11 16.65 -5.54 -7.72
CA GLY A 11 16.98 -6.28 -8.94
C GLY A 11 17.11 -7.81 -8.78
N LEU A 12 17.09 -8.37 -7.56
CA LEU A 12 16.96 -9.82 -7.42
C LEU A 12 15.52 -10.24 -7.74
N SER A 13 15.38 -11.31 -8.52
CA SER A 13 14.07 -11.83 -8.98
C SER A 13 13.10 -12.13 -7.83
N ASN A 14 13.63 -12.53 -6.66
CA ASN A 14 12.83 -12.90 -5.50
C ASN A 14 12.66 -11.77 -4.47
N SER A 15 13.27 -10.60 -4.67
CA SER A 15 13.19 -9.49 -3.72
C SER A 15 11.74 -9.05 -3.47
N PRO A 16 10.89 -8.82 -4.49
CA PRO A 16 9.51 -8.38 -4.28
C PRO A 16 8.67 -9.42 -3.52
N ALA A 17 8.78 -10.70 -3.89
CA ALA A 17 8.03 -11.77 -3.24
C ALA A 17 8.43 -11.95 -1.77
N THR A 18 9.73 -11.84 -1.48
CA THR A 18 10.26 -11.97 -0.11
C THR A 18 9.78 -10.82 0.76
N PHE A 19 9.83 -9.58 0.25
CA PHE A 19 9.32 -8.41 0.97
C PHE A 19 7.81 -8.50 1.20
N ASN A 20 7.05 -8.84 0.17
CA ASN A 20 5.59 -8.98 0.27
C ASN A 20 5.19 -10.02 1.33
N ARG A 21 5.92 -11.14 1.42
CA ARG A 21 5.70 -12.16 2.45
C ARG A 21 5.92 -11.61 3.85
N LEU A 22 6.99 -10.84 4.07
CA LEU A 22 7.29 -10.20 5.34
C LEU A 22 6.16 -9.24 5.75
N VAL A 23 5.82 -8.29 4.87
CA VAL A 23 4.78 -7.28 5.14
C VAL A 23 3.43 -7.96 5.40
N THR A 24 3.03 -8.91 4.55
CA THR A 24 1.76 -9.64 4.72
C THR A 24 1.69 -10.36 6.08
N GLN A 25 2.79 -10.98 6.53
CA GLN A 25 2.80 -11.66 7.83
C GLN A 25 2.72 -10.69 9.02
N LEU A 26 3.45 -9.57 8.97
CA LEU A 26 3.46 -8.56 10.02
C LEU A 26 2.11 -7.86 10.18
N PHE A 27 1.41 -7.59 9.07
CA PHE A 27 0.12 -6.89 9.08
C PHE A 27 -1.09 -7.83 9.14
N ARG A 28 -0.90 -9.16 9.06
CA ARG A 28 -1.98 -10.15 9.19
C ARG A 28 -2.89 -9.93 10.42
N PRO A 29 -2.39 -9.57 11.62
CA PRO A 29 -3.25 -9.28 12.77
C PRO A 29 -4.13 -8.04 12.58
N LEU A 30 -3.74 -7.12 11.69
CA LEU A 30 -4.41 -5.85 11.43
C LEU A 30 -5.24 -5.87 10.13
N ARG A 31 -5.39 -7.04 9.48
CA ARG A 31 -6.03 -7.19 8.16
C ARG A 31 -7.45 -6.63 8.04
N ALA A 32 -8.13 -6.40 9.17
CA ALA A 32 -9.47 -5.84 9.20
C ALA A 32 -9.52 -4.38 8.71
N TYR A 33 -8.40 -3.65 8.82
CA TYR A 33 -8.30 -2.25 8.45
C TYR A 33 -6.99 -1.88 7.75
N ALA A 34 -5.97 -2.74 7.78
CA ALA A 34 -4.68 -2.56 7.12
C ALA A 34 -4.45 -3.68 6.09
N GLN A 35 -4.67 -3.37 4.81
CA GLN A 35 -4.39 -4.27 3.69
C GLN A 35 -3.00 -3.97 3.13
N THR A 36 -2.30 -4.98 2.64
CA THR A 36 -0.93 -4.82 2.16
C THR A 36 -0.76 -5.48 0.81
N TYR A 37 0.02 -4.85 -0.07
CA TYR A 37 0.38 -5.42 -1.36
C TYR A 37 1.78 -4.96 -1.77
N PHE A 38 2.72 -5.90 -1.81
CA PHE A 38 4.16 -5.63 -1.97
C PHE A 38 4.66 -4.58 -0.97
N ASP A 39 4.96 -3.39 -1.47
CA ASP A 39 5.50 -2.22 -0.80
C ASP A 39 4.43 -1.25 -0.28
N ASP A 40 3.17 -1.43 -0.69
CA ASP A 40 2.07 -0.56 -0.27
C ASP A 40 1.32 -1.11 0.95
N ILE A 41 0.99 -0.21 1.87
CA ILE A 41 0.14 -0.47 3.04
C ILE A 41 -1.06 0.48 2.99
N PHE A 42 -2.26 -0.08 2.87
CA PHE A 42 -3.51 0.66 2.77
C PHE A 42 -4.26 0.57 4.09
N VAL A 43 -4.52 1.73 4.70
CA VAL A 43 -5.29 1.81 5.95
C VAL A 43 -6.66 2.41 5.65
N HIS A 44 -7.72 1.69 5.98
CA HIS A 44 -9.10 2.18 5.85
C HIS A 44 -9.80 2.15 7.20
N SER A 45 -10.78 3.01 7.41
CA SER A 45 -11.49 3.12 8.69
C SER A 45 -12.91 3.60 8.46
N ARG A 46 -13.82 3.18 9.33
CA ARG A 46 -15.23 3.60 9.33
C ARG A 46 -15.59 4.07 10.73
N ALA A 47 -16.65 4.88 10.83
CA ALA A 47 -17.16 5.28 12.14
C ALA A 47 -17.71 4.06 12.88
N GLU A 48 -17.32 3.87 14.14
CA GLU A 48 -17.74 2.77 15.00
C GLU A 48 -17.87 3.30 16.45
N ASP A 49 -18.81 2.76 17.23
CA ASP A 49 -18.92 2.94 18.69
C ASP A 49 -18.79 4.39 19.20
N GLY A 50 -19.57 5.31 18.62
CA GLY A 50 -19.60 6.72 19.04
C GLY A 50 -18.36 7.53 18.67
N LYS A 51 -17.39 6.95 17.94
CA LYS A 51 -16.22 7.65 17.40
C LYS A 51 -16.43 8.03 15.94
N THR A 52 -15.87 9.17 15.56
CA THR A 52 -15.81 9.58 14.16
C THR A 52 -14.87 8.66 13.37
N ALA A 53 -15.07 8.57 12.05
CA ALA A 53 -14.18 7.79 11.19
C ALA A 53 -12.71 8.25 11.29
N MET A 54 -12.48 9.55 11.51
CA MET A 54 -11.13 10.11 11.66
C MET A 54 -10.46 9.67 12.96
N GLU A 55 -11.17 9.68 14.09
CA GLU A 55 -10.61 9.23 15.38
C GLU A 55 -10.25 7.74 15.33
N GLY A 56 -11.10 6.91 14.73
CA GLY A 56 -10.79 5.52 14.46
C GLY A 56 -9.56 5.36 13.56
N HIS A 57 -9.47 6.17 12.50
CA HIS A 57 -8.36 6.15 11.56
C HIS A 57 -7.02 6.50 12.21
N LEU A 58 -6.98 7.51 13.08
CA LEU A 58 -5.77 7.86 13.83
C LEU A 58 -5.30 6.72 14.74
N GLY A 59 -6.23 5.99 15.37
CA GLY A 59 -5.92 4.81 16.17
C GLY A 59 -5.34 3.66 15.32
N HIS A 60 -5.96 3.37 14.18
CA HIS A 60 -5.47 2.38 13.23
C HIS A 60 -4.09 2.73 12.68
N LEU A 61 -3.89 3.98 12.26
CA LEU A 61 -2.63 4.47 11.74
C LEU A 61 -1.52 4.38 12.80
N ARG A 62 -1.82 4.77 14.05
CA ARG A 62 -0.87 4.61 15.17
C ARG A 62 -0.42 3.16 15.29
N ARG A 63 -1.36 2.21 15.25
CA ARG A 63 -1.04 0.80 15.39
C ARG A 63 -0.20 0.26 14.23
N VAL A 64 -0.50 0.69 13.00
CA VAL A 64 0.29 0.37 11.80
C VAL A 64 1.72 0.89 11.95
N LEU A 65 1.89 2.16 12.33
CA LEU A 65 3.21 2.78 12.51
C LEU A 65 4.01 2.16 13.66
N GLU A 66 3.35 1.69 14.73
CA GLU A 66 4.00 0.92 15.80
C GLU A 66 4.57 -0.40 15.28
N VAL A 67 3.81 -1.14 14.47
CA VAL A 67 4.30 -2.39 13.84
C VAL A 67 5.47 -2.10 12.91
N MET A 68 5.40 -1.04 12.10
CA MET A 68 6.50 -0.62 11.23
C MET A 68 7.76 -0.30 12.04
N ARG A 69 7.63 0.52 13.09
CA ARG A 69 8.75 0.92 13.95
C ARG A 69 9.40 -0.27 14.63
N ALA A 70 8.61 -1.19 15.18
CA ALA A 70 9.12 -2.39 15.84
C ALA A 70 9.93 -3.30 14.90
N ASN A 71 9.55 -3.33 13.62
CA ASN A 71 10.18 -4.16 12.58
C ASN A 71 11.17 -3.39 11.69
N LYS A 72 11.49 -2.14 12.02
CA LYS A 72 12.39 -1.26 11.26
C LYS A 72 11.99 -1.12 9.78
N LEU A 73 10.68 -1.05 9.53
CA LEU A 73 10.12 -0.69 8.22
C LEU A 73 9.94 0.82 8.16
N TYR A 74 10.38 1.44 7.07
CA TYR A 74 10.33 2.87 6.88
C TYR A 74 9.49 3.20 5.66
N ALA A 75 8.55 4.12 5.82
CA ALA A 75 7.77 4.66 4.72
C ALA A 75 8.51 5.80 4.03
N ASN A 76 8.35 5.91 2.71
CA ASN A 76 8.75 7.11 1.98
C ASN A 76 7.65 8.17 2.13
N ILE A 77 7.90 9.22 2.92
CA ILE A 77 6.90 10.25 3.23
C ILE A 77 6.40 10.95 1.96
N ASP A 78 7.27 11.17 0.98
CA ASP A 78 6.91 11.87 -0.27
C ASP A 78 5.92 11.08 -1.13
N GLN A 79 5.81 9.76 -0.91
CA GLN A 79 4.85 8.89 -1.59
C GLN A 79 3.66 8.50 -0.71
N CYS A 80 3.63 8.93 0.56
CA CYS A 80 2.51 8.63 1.45
C CYS A 80 1.36 9.61 1.24
N VAL A 81 0.15 9.07 1.17
CA VAL A 81 -1.09 9.86 1.18
C VAL A 81 -1.85 9.54 2.46
N PHE A 82 -2.11 10.56 3.29
CA PHE A 82 -2.80 10.40 4.57
C PHE A 82 -4.18 11.01 4.54
N ALA A 83 -5.14 10.34 5.21
CA ALA A 83 -6.48 10.86 5.50
C ALA A 83 -7.24 11.43 4.28
N SER A 84 -7.01 10.85 3.10
CA SER A 84 -7.67 11.26 1.86
C SER A 84 -9.00 10.50 1.66
N PRO A 85 -10.07 11.15 1.16
CA PRO A 85 -11.33 10.49 0.84
C PRO A 85 -11.23 9.56 -0.39
N GLU A 86 -10.23 9.78 -1.25
CA GLU A 86 -9.92 8.92 -2.40
C GLU A 86 -8.39 8.71 -2.46
N ILE A 87 -7.97 7.47 -2.68
CA ILE A 87 -6.55 7.10 -2.81
C ILE A 87 -6.33 6.23 -4.04
N LYS A 88 -5.16 6.38 -4.68
CA LYS A 88 -4.75 5.50 -5.78
C LYS A 88 -4.12 4.23 -5.20
N VAL A 89 -4.72 3.09 -5.49
CA VAL A 89 -4.37 1.75 -4.98
C VAL A 89 -4.28 0.80 -6.16
N LEU A 90 -3.09 0.23 -6.41
CA LEU A 90 -2.86 -0.74 -7.49
C LEU A 90 -3.26 -0.24 -8.90
N GLY A 91 -3.28 1.08 -9.10
CA GLY A 91 -3.72 1.71 -10.35
C GLY A 91 -5.23 1.79 -10.53
N CYS A 92 -6.00 1.68 -9.45
CA CYS A 92 -7.38 2.08 -9.36
C CYS A 92 -7.51 3.20 -8.31
N PHE A 93 -8.53 4.04 -8.43
CA PHE A 93 -8.92 4.96 -7.38
C PHE A 93 -9.94 4.28 -6.46
N VAL A 94 -9.67 4.30 -5.16
CA VAL A 94 -10.53 3.73 -4.12
C VAL A 94 -11.05 4.87 -3.26
N SER A 95 -12.37 4.98 -3.17
CA SER A 95 -13.07 5.97 -2.35
C SER A 95 -14.17 5.34 -1.51
N ASN A 96 -14.86 6.16 -0.73
CA ASN A 96 -16.07 5.74 0.00
C ASN A 96 -17.24 5.32 -0.92
N VAL A 97 -17.23 5.71 -2.20
CA VAL A 97 -18.27 5.37 -3.18
C VAL A 97 -17.98 4.02 -3.87
N GLY A 98 -16.72 3.62 -3.92
CA GLY A 98 -16.30 2.35 -4.52
C GLY A 98 -14.92 2.41 -5.17
N VAL A 99 -14.69 1.49 -6.12
CA VAL A 99 -13.44 1.37 -6.86
C VAL A 99 -13.65 1.83 -8.31
N ARG A 100 -12.81 2.74 -8.78
CA ARG A 100 -12.82 3.29 -10.14
C ARG A 100 -11.48 3.03 -10.83
N ALA A 101 -11.50 2.65 -12.09
CA ALA A 101 -10.27 2.49 -12.87
C ALA A 101 -9.56 3.85 -13.06
N ASP A 102 -8.23 3.83 -13.11
CA ASP A 102 -7.44 5.03 -13.43
C ASP A 102 -7.72 5.47 -14.87
N PRO A 103 -8.27 6.68 -15.10
CA PRO A 103 -8.54 7.19 -16.44
C PRO A 103 -7.32 7.19 -17.35
N GLU A 104 -6.11 7.41 -16.82
CA GLU A 104 -4.89 7.37 -17.61
C GLU A 104 -4.60 5.97 -18.14
N LYS A 105 -4.78 4.94 -17.31
CA LYS A 105 -4.62 3.54 -17.74
C LYS A 105 -5.68 3.13 -18.74
N VAL A 106 -6.92 3.57 -18.55
CA VAL A 106 -8.02 3.32 -19.49
C VAL A 106 -7.72 3.98 -20.84
N ASN A 107 -7.27 5.24 -20.83
CA ASN A 107 -6.90 5.97 -22.05
C ASN A 107 -5.72 5.33 -22.77
N ALA A 108 -4.70 4.86 -22.04
CA ALA A 108 -3.54 4.19 -22.63
C ALA A 108 -3.94 2.90 -23.39
N VAL A 109 -4.89 2.12 -22.84
CA VAL A 109 -5.42 0.93 -23.53
C VAL A 109 -6.32 1.32 -24.70
N ALA A 110 -7.18 2.32 -24.53
CA ALA A 110 -8.09 2.77 -25.60
C ALA A 110 -7.34 3.37 -26.80
N ALA A 111 -6.19 4.03 -26.56
CA ALA A 111 -5.33 4.59 -27.60
C ALA A 111 -4.33 3.58 -28.18
N TRP A 112 -4.30 2.34 -27.70
CA TRP A 112 -3.34 1.34 -28.14
C TRP A 112 -3.62 0.91 -29.58
N SER A 113 -2.64 1.09 -30.48
CA SER A 113 -2.78 0.72 -31.88
C SER A 113 -2.78 -0.79 -32.08
N THR A 114 -3.62 -1.29 -32.99
CA THR A 114 -3.70 -2.73 -33.27
C THR A 114 -2.32 -3.29 -33.63
N PRO A 115 -1.82 -4.32 -32.91
CA PRO A 115 -0.54 -4.94 -33.20
C PRO A 115 -0.48 -5.40 -34.66
N ARG A 116 0.65 -5.16 -35.32
CA ARG A 116 0.94 -5.66 -36.66
C ARG A 116 1.97 -6.78 -36.54
N SER A 117 1.77 -7.85 -37.31
CA SER A 117 2.64 -9.04 -37.39
C SER A 117 4.03 -8.72 -37.92
#